data_AF-A0A396D643-F1
#
_entry.id   AF-A0A396D643-F1
#
_cell.length_a   1.000
_cell.length_b   1.000
_cell.length_c   1.000
_cell.angle_alpha   90.00
_cell.angle_beta   90.00
_cell.angle_gamma   90.00
#
_symmetry.space_group_name_H-M   'P 1'
#
loop_
_entity.id
_entity.type
_entity.pdbx_description
1 polymer ?
#
loop_
_entity_poly.entity_id
_entity_poly.type
_entity_poly.pdbx_seq_one_letter_code
_entity_poly.pdbx_strand_id
1 'polypeptide(L)'
;MDTLNDLNERVDAFVGTSSFDTPAAANDQAPIDVPAEVHEDIVASVDFSEVELADEFTEPQIAVTPNGLLPMEPLPIDGRLRKAALRMPDEIEEASGFTLFGRRIKSLIYTTDVAVIRNSNADAVFAVYPFTPQPAITQALLTVAECPVFVGVGGGTTTGKRSVQMAAVSEMQGAAGCVVNSPATAEMVEHITNIADIPVIATVVRCDDDAHAKVRAGAKILNIAAGKNTPQVLRELREHYPNLPLIAPGGKTPESIRETIAAGANAIIWTPPSAQQLQTDMMQRYRKMKEDATPVISRDDVPIIDQVAAAEVSQVENMNPDVPIPDEVIERVASIHERVEEHRANRGLKPSLHGFFFRGKKR
;
A
#
# COMPACT_ATOMS: atom_id res chain seq x y z
N MET A 1 -27.42 21.05 -38.49
CA MET A 1 -26.14 21.79 -38.59
C MET A 1 -26.50 23.27 -38.58
N ASP A 2 -26.85 23.85 -37.42
CA ASP A 2 -27.18 25.29 -37.29
C ASP A 2 -27.09 25.77 -35.83
N THR A 3 -26.04 25.36 -35.09
CA THR A 3 -25.83 25.83 -33.69
C THR A 3 -24.35 25.95 -33.32
N LEU A 4 -23.47 26.14 -34.31
CA LEU A 4 -22.01 26.28 -34.10
C LEU A 4 -21.43 27.64 -34.52
N ASN A 5 -22.27 28.56 -35.02
CA ASN A 5 -21.85 29.92 -35.41
C ASN A 5 -22.06 31.00 -34.34
N ASP A 6 -22.73 30.69 -33.21
CA ASP A 6 -23.11 31.69 -32.20
C ASP A 6 -22.08 31.88 -31.06
N LEU A 7 -20.98 31.11 -31.05
CA LEU A 7 -19.93 31.25 -30.03
C LEU A 7 -18.79 32.18 -30.42
N ASN A 8 -18.56 32.41 -31.72
CA ASN A 8 -17.45 33.26 -32.18
C ASN A 8 -17.80 34.75 -32.21
N GLU A 9 -19.07 35.15 -32.27
CA GLU A 9 -19.46 36.57 -32.25
C GLU A 9 -19.54 37.18 -30.84
N ARG A 10 -19.37 36.36 -29.78
CA ARG A 10 -19.43 36.82 -28.38
C ARG A 10 -18.07 37.05 -27.72
N VAL A 11 -16.96 36.70 -28.38
CA VAL A 11 -15.61 36.95 -27.88
C VAL A 11 -15.06 38.31 -28.34
N ASP A 12 -15.54 38.83 -29.47
CA ASP A 12 -15.12 40.13 -30.01
C ASP A 12 -15.78 41.35 -29.33
N ALA A 13 -16.72 41.13 -28.42
CA ALA A 13 -17.45 42.19 -27.72
C ALA A 13 -16.85 42.60 -26.35
N PHE A 14 -15.74 41.99 -25.91
CA PHE A 14 -15.20 42.22 -24.55
C PHE A 14 -13.78 42.79 -24.48
N VAL A 15 -13.12 43.08 -25.61
CA VAL A 15 -11.77 43.69 -25.67
C VAL A 15 -11.82 45.21 -25.97
N GLY A 16 -13.01 45.81 -25.93
CA GLY A 16 -13.26 47.15 -26.46
C GLY A 16 -13.58 48.24 -25.43
N THR A 17 -13.01 48.27 -24.21
CA THR A 17 -13.19 49.43 -23.31
C THR A 17 -12.04 49.59 -22.30
N SER A 18 -11.09 50.50 -22.55
CA SER A 18 -10.64 51.55 -21.61
C SER A 18 -9.34 52.22 -22.09
N SER A 19 -9.46 53.10 -23.08
CA SER A 19 -8.46 54.14 -23.35
C SER A 19 -8.69 55.30 -22.37
N PHE A 20 -7.91 55.38 -21.31
CA PHE A 20 -7.81 56.61 -20.51
C PHE A 20 -6.65 57.44 -21.04
N ASP A 21 -6.99 58.41 -21.89
CA ASP A 21 -6.13 59.55 -22.21
C ASP A 21 -6.08 60.49 -21.01
N THR A 22 -4.88 60.79 -20.52
CA THR A 22 -4.59 61.98 -19.71
C THR A 22 -3.18 62.44 -20.06
N PRO A 23 -2.94 63.75 -20.30
CA PRO A 23 -1.88 64.20 -21.20
C PRO A 23 -0.52 64.23 -20.50
N ALA A 24 0.48 63.60 -21.11
CA ALA A 24 1.87 63.76 -20.71
C ALA A 24 2.35 65.17 -21.12
N ALA A 25 2.76 65.95 -20.13
CA ALA A 25 3.38 67.26 -20.31
C ALA A 25 4.60 67.15 -21.25
N ALA A 26 4.72 68.09 -22.18
CA ALA A 26 5.88 68.22 -23.05
C ALA A 26 7.14 68.44 -22.20
N ASN A 27 8.08 67.50 -22.25
CA ASN A 27 9.45 67.72 -21.80
C ASN A 27 10.37 67.69 -23.02
N ASP A 28 10.69 68.88 -23.54
CA ASP A 28 11.64 69.18 -24.61
C ASP A 28 13.08 68.98 -24.11
N GLN A 29 13.47 67.73 -23.86
CA GLN A 29 14.87 67.38 -23.56
C GLN A 29 15.35 66.35 -24.57
N ALA A 30 16.31 66.78 -25.40
CA ALA A 30 17.02 65.91 -26.31
C ALA A 30 17.65 64.74 -25.53
N PRO A 31 17.62 63.49 -26.07
CA PRO A 31 18.23 62.35 -25.40
C PRO A 31 19.71 62.62 -25.12
N ILE A 32 20.11 62.50 -23.85
CA ILE A 32 21.51 62.55 -23.45
C ILE A 32 22.11 61.19 -23.78
N ASP A 33 23.07 61.17 -24.69
CA ASP A 33 23.81 59.96 -25.05
C ASP A 33 24.84 59.66 -23.96
N VAL A 34 24.56 58.66 -23.12
CA VAL A 34 25.47 58.19 -22.07
C VAL A 34 26.11 56.90 -22.57
N PRO A 35 27.43 56.85 -22.78
CA PRO A 35 28.09 55.60 -23.17
C PRO A 35 28.06 54.64 -21.98
N ALA A 36 27.15 53.68 -22.01
CA ALA A 36 27.16 52.55 -21.10
C ALA A 36 28.12 51.51 -21.67
N GLU A 37 29.33 51.42 -21.12
CA GLU A 37 30.16 50.22 -21.29
C GLU A 37 29.47 49.07 -20.55
N VAL A 38 28.73 48.24 -21.29
CA VAL A 38 28.19 46.98 -20.78
C VAL A 38 29.32 45.97 -20.88
N HIS A 39 29.91 45.60 -19.74
CA HIS A 39 30.78 44.44 -19.69
C HIS A 39 29.94 43.20 -20.01
N GLU A 40 30.19 42.58 -21.17
CA GLU A 40 29.68 41.26 -21.49
C GLU A 40 30.29 40.26 -20.50
N ASP A 41 29.42 39.49 -19.86
CA ASP A 41 29.67 38.43 -18.87
C ASP A 41 29.91 38.84 -17.41
N ILE A 42 28.82 39.15 -16.69
CA ILE A 42 28.75 38.93 -15.24
C ILE A 42 28.24 37.51 -15.01
N VAL A 43 29.15 36.54 -14.89
CA VAL A 43 28.82 35.20 -14.41
C VAL A 43 28.78 35.25 -12.88
N ALA A 44 27.59 35.48 -12.32
CA ALA A 44 27.34 35.22 -10.91
C ALA A 44 27.18 33.72 -10.70
N SER A 45 28.28 33.00 -10.47
CA SER A 45 28.23 31.63 -9.98
C SER A 45 27.84 31.65 -8.50
N VAL A 46 26.57 31.37 -8.20
CA VAL A 46 26.15 31.07 -6.83
C VAL A 46 26.58 29.63 -6.54
N ASP A 47 27.53 29.48 -5.62
CA ASP A 47 27.95 28.19 -5.11
C ASP A 47 26.92 27.72 -4.07
N PHE A 48 26.15 26.68 -4.41
CA PHE A 48 25.12 26.11 -3.54
C PHE A 48 25.65 24.99 -2.63
N SER A 49 26.97 24.80 -2.56
CA SER A 49 27.55 23.72 -1.75
C SER A 49 27.38 23.91 -0.24
N GLU A 50 27.01 25.12 0.22
CA GLU A 50 26.70 25.43 1.62
C GLU A 50 25.46 26.33 1.74
N VAL A 51 24.29 25.84 1.32
CA VAL A 51 23.03 26.36 1.88
C VAL A 51 22.72 25.54 3.13
N GLU A 52 23.26 25.96 4.28
CA GLU A 52 22.65 25.59 5.55
C GLU A 52 21.27 26.26 5.56
N LEU A 53 20.21 25.50 5.27
CA LEU A 53 18.87 25.95 5.62
C LEU A 53 18.89 26.17 7.14
N ALA A 54 18.75 27.43 7.56
CA ALA A 54 18.59 27.75 8.97
C ALA A 54 17.45 26.89 9.55
N ASP A 55 17.64 26.35 10.75
CA ASP A 55 16.65 25.52 11.46
C ASP A 55 15.27 26.19 11.60
N GLU A 56 15.17 27.51 11.38
CA GLU A 56 13.93 28.28 11.27
C GLU A 56 12.99 27.83 10.12
N PHE A 57 13.49 27.13 9.09
CA PHE A 57 12.65 26.57 8.01
C PHE A 57 12.18 25.13 8.26
N THR A 58 12.60 24.53 9.37
CA THR A 58 12.28 23.14 9.76
C THR A 58 11.08 23.07 10.70
N GLU A 59 10.57 24.22 11.17
CA GLU A 59 9.37 24.29 11.99
C GLU A 59 8.11 24.06 11.14
N PRO A 60 7.16 23.22 11.60
CA PRO A 60 5.93 22.96 10.86
C PRO A 60 5.18 24.27 10.66
N GLN A 61 5.02 24.69 9.40
CA GLN A 61 4.36 25.95 9.07
C GLN A 61 2.92 25.95 9.61
N ILE A 62 2.59 26.96 10.41
CA ILE A 62 1.30 27.10 11.07
C ILE A 62 0.46 28.14 10.34
N ALA A 63 -0.72 27.75 9.88
CA ALA A 63 -1.71 28.66 9.34
C ALA A 63 -2.42 29.40 10.48
N VAL A 64 -2.37 30.73 10.47
CA VAL A 64 -3.20 31.56 11.35
C VAL A 64 -4.60 31.61 10.77
N THR A 65 -5.55 30.90 11.39
CA THR A 65 -6.95 30.93 11.00
C THR A 65 -7.79 31.69 12.04
N PRO A 66 -9.01 32.16 11.70
CA PRO A 66 -9.91 32.77 12.69
C PRO A 66 -10.23 31.87 13.90
N ASN A 67 -10.06 30.55 13.75
CA ASN A 67 -10.29 29.55 14.79
C ASN A 67 -8.98 29.10 15.50
N GLY A 68 -7.87 29.80 15.25
CA GLY A 68 -6.58 29.54 15.88
C GLY A 68 -5.51 29.06 14.92
N LEU A 69 -4.41 28.61 15.51
CA LEU A 69 -3.24 28.08 14.83
C LEU A 69 -3.52 26.64 14.39
N LEU A 70 -3.58 26.41 13.07
CA LEU A 70 -3.73 25.07 12.50
C LEU A 70 -2.48 24.68 11.71
N PRO A 71 -2.11 23.39 11.67
CA PRO A 71 -1.08 22.95 10.74
C PRO A 71 -1.49 23.30 9.30
N MET A 72 -0.53 23.69 8.47
CA MET A 72 -0.78 23.99 7.05
C MET A 72 -1.30 22.78 6.27
N GLU A 73 -0.97 21.56 6.72
CA GLU A 73 -1.51 20.33 6.15
C GLU A 73 -2.88 19.98 6.74
N PRO A 74 -3.85 19.56 5.91
CA PRO A 74 -5.15 19.13 6.39
C PRO A 74 -4.99 17.89 7.27
N LEU A 75 -5.60 17.92 8.46
CA LEU A 75 -5.61 16.77 9.37
C LEU A 75 -6.29 15.55 8.69
N PRO A 76 -5.79 14.33 8.94
CA PRO A 76 -6.43 13.11 8.45
C PRO A 76 -7.90 13.04 8.85
N ILE A 77 -8.78 12.79 7.87
CA ILE A 77 -10.21 12.60 8.12
C ILE A 77 -10.47 11.13 8.40
N ASP A 78 -10.57 10.79 9.67
CA ASP A 78 -10.88 9.44 10.12
C ASP A 78 -12.35 9.32 10.56
N GLY A 79 -13.04 8.28 10.10
CA GLY A 79 -14.38 7.96 10.59
C GLY A 79 -14.34 7.25 11.93
N ARG A 80 -15.28 7.53 12.84
CA ARG A 80 -15.36 6.89 14.18
C ARG A 80 -15.26 5.35 14.16
N LEU A 81 -15.85 4.71 13.16
CA LEU A 81 -15.82 3.25 12.94
C LEU A 81 -15.06 2.84 11.67
N ARG A 82 -14.53 3.80 10.93
CA ARG A 82 -13.79 3.60 9.67
C ARG A 82 -12.38 4.16 9.76
N LYS A 83 -11.77 4.11 10.94
CA LYS A 83 -10.31 4.17 11.05
C LYS A 83 -9.82 2.88 10.41
N ALA A 84 -9.00 2.95 9.36
CA ALA A 84 -8.33 1.76 8.84
C ALA A 84 -7.63 1.11 10.05
N ALA A 85 -8.14 -0.05 10.48
CA ALA A 85 -7.63 -0.71 11.69
C ALA A 85 -6.16 -1.09 11.51
N LEU A 86 -5.76 -1.27 10.25
CA LEU A 86 -4.40 -1.59 9.85
C LEU A 86 -3.83 -0.47 8.97
N ARG A 87 -2.97 0.35 9.57
CA ARG A 87 -2.20 1.39 8.86
C ARG A 87 -0.85 0.88 8.41
N MET A 88 -0.48 1.16 7.17
CA MET A 88 0.88 0.98 6.67
C MET A 88 1.88 1.79 7.55
N PRO A 89 3.11 1.30 7.76
CA PRO A 89 4.15 2.06 8.45
C PRO A 89 4.41 3.43 7.80
N ASP A 90 4.53 4.47 8.63
CA ASP A 90 4.67 5.86 8.18
C ASP A 90 5.98 6.07 7.39
N GLU A 91 7.02 5.29 7.67
CA GLU A 91 8.31 5.33 6.95
C GLU A 91 8.18 5.09 5.45
N ILE A 92 7.12 4.38 5.01
CA ILE A 92 6.89 4.11 3.60
C ILE A 92 6.56 5.40 2.84
N GLU A 93 6.12 6.47 3.51
CA GLU A 93 5.87 7.77 2.87
C GLU A 93 7.14 8.42 2.31
N GLU A 94 8.32 8.07 2.86
CA GLU A 94 9.63 8.49 2.34
C GLU A 94 9.94 7.89 0.95
N ALA A 95 9.22 6.83 0.56
CA ALA A 95 9.42 6.18 -0.72
C ALA A 95 8.99 7.07 -1.89
N SER A 96 9.79 7.06 -2.96
CA SER A 96 9.52 7.86 -4.16
C SER A 96 8.21 7.46 -4.86
N GLY A 97 7.77 6.21 -4.72
CA GLY A 97 6.62 5.65 -5.42
C GLY A 97 6.85 5.49 -6.93
N PHE A 98 5.95 4.77 -7.59
CA PHE A 98 5.85 4.71 -9.04
C PHE A 98 4.40 4.95 -9.48
N THR A 99 4.20 5.38 -10.72
CA THR A 99 2.85 5.66 -11.25
C THR A 99 2.31 4.44 -11.99
N LEU A 100 1.15 3.96 -11.55
CA LEU A 100 0.38 2.88 -12.17
C LEU A 100 -0.99 3.42 -12.57
N PHE A 101 -1.31 3.48 -13.85
CA PHE A 101 -2.60 3.95 -14.38
C PHE A 101 -3.06 5.31 -13.79
N GLY A 102 -2.11 6.24 -13.60
CA GLY A 102 -2.37 7.56 -13.02
C GLY A 102 -2.40 7.62 -11.48
N ARG A 103 -2.23 6.50 -10.79
CA ARG A 103 -2.12 6.42 -9.33
C ARG A 103 -0.66 6.26 -8.90
N ARG A 104 -0.20 7.05 -7.93
CA ARG A 104 1.12 6.84 -7.31
C ARG A 104 1.02 5.73 -6.27
N ILE A 105 1.90 4.74 -6.37
CA ILE A 105 1.98 3.57 -5.48
C ILE A 105 3.30 3.66 -4.72
N LYS A 106 3.23 3.85 -3.40
CA LYS A 106 4.38 3.79 -2.48
C LYS A 106 4.35 2.53 -1.61
N SER A 107 3.15 2.06 -1.28
CA SER A 107 2.92 0.96 -0.36
C SER A 107 2.18 -0.21 -0.99
N LEU A 108 2.65 -1.43 -0.73
CA LEU A 108 1.95 -2.66 -1.10
C LEU A 108 1.77 -3.56 0.11
N ILE A 109 0.54 -3.97 0.41
CA ILE A 109 0.26 -4.93 1.49
C ILE A 109 0.37 -6.36 0.97
N TYR A 110 1.25 -7.16 1.58
CA TYR A 110 1.46 -8.56 1.23
C TYR A 110 0.50 -9.47 1.96
N THR A 111 -0.66 -9.75 1.36
CA THR A 111 -1.67 -10.61 1.97
C THR A 111 -2.69 -11.10 0.95
N THR A 112 -3.40 -12.18 1.31
CA THR A 112 -4.58 -12.69 0.61
C THR A 112 -5.82 -12.73 1.53
N ASP A 113 -5.70 -12.18 2.74
CA ASP A 113 -6.81 -12.10 3.68
C ASP A 113 -7.73 -10.93 3.31
N VAL A 114 -8.97 -11.24 2.93
CA VAL A 114 -9.97 -10.27 2.48
C VAL A 114 -10.35 -9.25 3.57
N ALA A 115 -10.30 -9.63 4.84
CA ALA A 115 -10.60 -8.73 5.95
C ALA A 115 -9.43 -7.76 6.16
N VAL A 116 -8.20 -8.25 6.05
CA VAL A 116 -6.99 -7.41 6.13
C VAL A 116 -6.96 -6.41 4.98
N ILE A 117 -7.20 -6.86 3.74
CA ILE A 117 -7.22 -6.01 2.55
C ILE A 117 -8.22 -4.87 2.71
N ARG A 118 -9.46 -5.19 3.08
CA ARG A 118 -10.55 -4.20 3.17
C ARG A 118 -10.36 -3.18 4.29
N ASN A 119 -9.55 -3.49 5.30
CA ASN A 119 -9.34 -2.63 6.47
C ASN A 119 -7.92 -2.02 6.51
N SER A 120 -7.19 -2.06 5.38
CA SER A 120 -5.87 -1.46 5.22
C SER A 120 -5.92 -0.16 4.41
N ASN A 121 -4.97 0.75 4.64
CA ASN A 121 -4.79 1.98 3.86
C ASN A 121 -3.70 1.86 2.78
N ALA A 122 -3.32 0.65 2.37
CA ALA A 122 -2.25 0.44 1.39
C ALA A 122 -2.61 0.94 -0.03
N ASP A 123 -1.61 1.45 -0.76
CA ASP A 123 -1.80 1.92 -2.14
C ASP A 123 -2.11 0.79 -3.12
N ALA A 124 -1.65 -0.43 -2.83
CA ALA A 124 -1.95 -1.62 -3.62
C ALA A 124 -1.90 -2.90 -2.78
N VAL A 125 -2.51 -3.96 -3.28
CA VAL A 125 -2.42 -5.31 -2.72
C VAL A 125 -1.41 -6.12 -3.50
N PHE A 126 -0.50 -6.78 -2.80
CA PHE A 126 0.42 -7.77 -3.38
C PHE A 126 -0.07 -9.18 -3.00
N ALA A 127 -0.85 -9.80 -3.88
CA ALA A 127 -1.52 -11.08 -3.65
C ALA A 127 -0.73 -12.25 -4.24
N VAL A 128 0.36 -12.63 -3.57
CA VAL A 128 1.14 -13.84 -3.88
C VAL A 128 1.01 -14.83 -2.72
N TYR A 129 0.83 -16.11 -3.04
CA TYR A 129 0.61 -17.16 -2.04
C TYR A 129 1.20 -18.50 -2.51
N PRO A 130 1.53 -19.44 -1.59
CA PRO A 130 2.33 -20.62 -1.91
C PRO A 130 1.52 -21.78 -2.51
N PHE A 131 0.43 -21.49 -3.21
CA PHE A 131 -0.40 -22.49 -3.88
C PHE A 131 -0.57 -22.14 -5.36
N THR A 132 -1.11 -23.09 -6.11
CA THR A 132 -1.43 -22.83 -7.53
C THR A 132 -2.43 -21.68 -7.63
N PRO A 133 -2.20 -20.70 -8.51
CA PRO A 133 -3.14 -19.61 -8.76
C PRO A 133 -4.53 -20.15 -9.11
N GLN A 134 -5.57 -19.57 -8.49
CA GLN A 134 -6.95 -19.93 -8.75
C GLN A 134 -7.75 -18.68 -9.09
N PRO A 135 -8.43 -18.61 -10.25
CA PRO A 135 -9.25 -17.45 -10.63
C PRO A 135 -10.33 -17.08 -9.61
N ALA A 136 -10.82 -18.04 -8.83
CA ALA A 136 -11.77 -17.81 -7.74
C ALA A 136 -11.18 -16.97 -6.60
N ILE A 137 -9.91 -17.23 -6.24
CA ILE A 137 -9.21 -16.45 -5.22
C ILE A 137 -8.97 -15.03 -5.75
N THR A 138 -8.46 -14.91 -6.98
CA THR A 138 -8.25 -13.61 -7.65
C THR A 138 -9.52 -12.76 -7.65
N GLN A 139 -10.66 -13.36 -8.05
CA GLN A 139 -11.95 -12.67 -8.08
C GLN A 139 -12.40 -12.21 -6.69
N ALA A 140 -12.22 -13.03 -5.65
CA ALA A 140 -12.56 -12.66 -4.28
C ALA A 140 -11.73 -11.46 -3.81
N LEU A 141 -10.42 -11.44 -4.10
CA LEU A 141 -9.53 -10.34 -3.73
C LEU A 141 -9.90 -9.05 -4.46
N LEU A 142 -10.14 -9.12 -5.78
CA LEU A 142 -10.55 -7.98 -6.59
C LEU A 142 -11.90 -7.40 -6.17
N THR A 143 -12.80 -8.23 -5.66
CA THR A 143 -14.12 -7.78 -5.18
C THR A 143 -14.02 -6.96 -3.90
N VAL A 144 -13.07 -7.29 -3.02
CA VAL A 144 -12.95 -6.61 -1.72
C VAL A 144 -11.97 -5.45 -1.73
N ALA A 145 -10.97 -5.47 -2.60
CA ALA A 145 -9.95 -4.41 -2.64
C ALA A 145 -10.54 -3.08 -3.13
N GLU A 146 -10.18 -1.98 -2.46
CA GLU A 146 -10.47 -0.61 -2.91
C GLU A 146 -9.30 0.00 -3.70
N CYS A 147 -8.21 -0.77 -3.85
CA CYS A 147 -6.98 -0.37 -4.51
C CYS A 147 -6.53 -1.42 -5.55
N PRO A 148 -5.60 -1.06 -6.46
CA PRO A 148 -5.03 -1.99 -7.43
C PRO A 148 -4.53 -3.29 -6.79
N VAL A 149 -4.86 -4.43 -7.40
CA VAL A 149 -4.41 -5.75 -6.92
C VAL A 149 -3.42 -6.35 -7.92
N PHE A 150 -2.21 -6.63 -7.43
CA PHE A 150 -1.19 -7.38 -8.14
C PHE A 150 -1.30 -8.85 -7.75
N VAL A 151 -1.39 -9.75 -8.73
CA VAL A 151 -1.75 -11.15 -8.47
C VAL A 151 -0.66 -12.10 -8.93
N GLY A 152 -0.35 -13.09 -8.10
CA GLY A 152 0.63 -14.13 -8.42
C GLY A 152 0.10 -15.08 -9.50
N VAL A 153 0.79 -15.19 -10.62
CA VAL A 153 0.39 -16.06 -11.75
C VAL A 153 1.32 -17.26 -11.96
N GLY A 154 2.36 -17.39 -11.14
CA GLY A 154 3.23 -18.56 -11.10
C GLY A 154 4.71 -18.21 -11.06
N GLY A 155 5.53 -19.08 -11.65
CA GLY A 155 7.00 -18.97 -11.70
C GLY A 155 7.72 -19.99 -10.83
N GLY A 156 7.04 -20.66 -9.89
CA GLY A 156 7.60 -21.77 -9.11
C GLY A 156 6.89 -23.08 -9.43
N THR A 157 5.86 -23.42 -8.64
CA THR A 157 5.05 -24.63 -8.82
C THR A 157 4.21 -24.62 -10.10
N THR A 158 3.78 -23.42 -10.54
CA THR A 158 3.01 -23.22 -11.78
C THR A 158 3.91 -22.57 -12.81
N THR A 159 4.14 -23.22 -13.95
CA THR A 159 5.05 -22.76 -15.00
C THR A 159 4.44 -22.96 -16.40
N GLY A 160 5.12 -22.41 -17.41
CA GLY A 160 4.79 -22.61 -18.82
C GLY A 160 3.40 -22.10 -19.20
N LYS A 161 2.72 -22.82 -20.10
CA LYS A 161 1.42 -22.40 -20.68
C LYS A 161 0.35 -22.09 -19.63
N ARG A 162 0.36 -22.80 -18.50
CA ARG A 162 -0.61 -22.58 -17.43
C ARG A 162 -0.45 -21.19 -16.80
N SER A 163 0.78 -20.75 -16.52
CA SER A 163 1.04 -19.42 -15.97
C SER A 163 0.62 -18.32 -16.93
N VAL A 164 0.90 -18.50 -18.22
CA VAL A 164 0.51 -17.56 -19.29
C VAL A 164 -1.01 -17.42 -19.36
N GLN A 165 -1.74 -18.54 -19.34
CA GLN A 165 -3.21 -18.52 -19.30
C GLN A 165 -3.76 -17.87 -18.03
N MET A 166 -3.11 -18.10 -16.88
CA MET A 166 -3.51 -17.45 -15.62
C MET A 166 -3.29 -15.94 -15.66
N ALA A 167 -2.26 -15.45 -16.34
CA ALA A 167 -2.06 -14.02 -16.52
C ALA A 167 -3.17 -13.39 -17.37
N ALA A 168 -3.50 -13.99 -18.52
CA ALA A 168 -4.60 -13.53 -19.38
C ALA A 168 -5.95 -13.53 -18.64
N VAL A 169 -6.25 -14.58 -17.87
CA VAL A 169 -7.47 -14.63 -17.05
C VAL A 169 -7.45 -13.57 -15.96
N SER A 170 -6.31 -13.34 -15.31
CA SER A 170 -6.17 -12.34 -14.24
C SER A 170 -6.42 -10.92 -14.76
N GLU A 171 -5.89 -10.61 -15.95
CA GLU A 171 -6.17 -9.36 -16.65
C GLU A 171 -7.66 -9.19 -16.95
N MET A 172 -8.30 -10.20 -17.54
CA MET A 172 -9.74 -10.15 -17.86
C MET A 172 -10.62 -9.96 -16.61
N GLN A 173 -10.14 -10.39 -15.44
CA GLN A 173 -10.83 -10.17 -14.16
C GLN A 173 -10.63 -8.76 -13.60
N GLY A 174 -9.68 -7.98 -14.13
CA GLY A 174 -9.37 -6.63 -13.69
C GLY A 174 -8.18 -6.51 -12.74
N ALA A 175 -7.27 -7.50 -12.71
CA ALA A 175 -6.01 -7.35 -11.99
C ALA A 175 -5.18 -6.20 -12.55
N ALA A 176 -4.47 -5.47 -11.68
CA ALA A 176 -3.68 -4.32 -12.08
C ALA A 176 -2.27 -4.70 -12.57
N GLY A 177 -1.84 -5.93 -12.30
CA GLY A 177 -0.58 -6.48 -12.79
C GLY A 177 -0.39 -7.93 -12.37
N CYS A 178 0.49 -8.63 -13.09
CA CYS A 178 0.79 -10.05 -12.87
C CYS A 178 2.17 -10.21 -12.24
N VAL A 179 2.25 -10.93 -11.13
CA VAL A 179 3.50 -11.23 -10.44
C VAL A 179 3.98 -12.62 -10.81
N VAL A 180 5.24 -12.72 -11.21
CA VAL A 180 5.93 -13.99 -11.37
C VAL A 180 7.06 -14.15 -10.35
N ASN A 181 7.16 -15.34 -9.76
CA ASN A 181 8.16 -15.67 -8.76
C ASN A 181 9.56 -15.81 -9.38
N SER A 182 10.58 -15.80 -8.54
CA SER A 182 11.98 -15.86 -8.97
C SER A 182 12.32 -17.00 -9.95
N PRO A 183 11.79 -18.23 -9.84
CA PRO A 183 12.15 -19.28 -10.77
C PRO A 183 11.50 -19.17 -12.16
N ALA A 184 10.66 -18.14 -12.41
CA ALA A 184 10.12 -17.88 -13.74
C ALA A 184 11.25 -17.53 -14.71
N THR A 185 11.27 -18.16 -15.88
CA THR A 185 12.23 -17.84 -16.93
C THR A 185 11.88 -16.53 -17.63
N ALA A 186 12.88 -15.87 -18.22
CA ALA A 186 12.65 -14.70 -19.07
C ALA A 186 11.70 -14.99 -20.25
N GLU A 187 11.78 -16.19 -20.85
CA GLU A 187 10.84 -16.65 -21.88
C GLU A 187 9.38 -16.67 -21.37
N MET A 188 9.16 -17.07 -20.12
CA MET A 188 7.81 -17.04 -19.53
C MET A 188 7.32 -15.61 -19.33
N VAL A 189 8.19 -14.70 -18.90
CA VAL A 189 7.87 -13.27 -18.80
C VAL A 189 7.48 -12.72 -20.16
N GLU A 190 8.28 -13.00 -21.20
CA GLU A 190 8.02 -12.57 -22.58
C GLU A 190 6.69 -13.10 -23.12
N HIS A 191 6.36 -14.37 -22.86
CA HIS A 191 5.07 -14.92 -23.25
C HIS A 191 3.90 -14.26 -22.53
N ILE A 192 4.06 -13.88 -21.26
CA ILE A 192 3.01 -13.18 -20.52
C ILE A 192 2.85 -11.75 -21.07
N THR A 193 3.94 -11.01 -21.24
CA THR A 193 3.91 -9.63 -21.74
C THR A 193 3.38 -9.52 -23.17
N ASN A 194 3.54 -10.56 -24.00
CA ASN A 194 2.97 -10.62 -25.35
C ASN A 194 1.46 -10.90 -25.39
N ILE A 195 0.88 -11.43 -24.30
CA ILE A 195 -0.53 -11.84 -24.26
C ILE A 195 -1.37 -10.90 -23.39
N ALA A 196 -0.81 -10.40 -22.29
CA ALA A 196 -1.50 -9.52 -21.35
C ALA A 196 -0.96 -8.09 -21.42
N ASP A 197 -1.86 -7.10 -21.41
CA ASP A 197 -1.51 -5.67 -21.47
C ASP A 197 -1.15 -5.08 -20.10
N ILE A 198 -1.55 -5.75 -19.02
CA ILE A 198 -1.22 -5.35 -17.65
C ILE A 198 0.27 -5.59 -17.31
N PRO A 199 0.89 -4.73 -16.50
CA PRO A 199 2.32 -4.83 -16.20
C PRO A 199 2.68 -6.16 -15.53
N VAL A 200 3.78 -6.75 -16.01
CA VAL A 200 4.39 -7.93 -15.40
C VAL A 200 5.47 -7.51 -14.40
N ILE A 201 5.33 -8.02 -13.18
CA ILE A 201 6.26 -7.85 -12.07
C ILE A 201 7.10 -9.12 -11.96
N ALA A 202 8.39 -9.00 -12.27
CA ALA A 202 9.30 -10.12 -12.19
C ALA A 202 10.05 -10.11 -10.86
N THR A 203 9.98 -11.22 -10.12
CA THR A 203 10.73 -11.37 -8.88
C THR A 203 12.17 -11.78 -9.18
N VAL A 204 13.13 -11.11 -8.54
CA VAL A 204 14.57 -11.37 -8.67
C VAL A 204 15.21 -11.43 -7.28
N VAL A 205 16.29 -12.19 -7.16
CA VAL A 205 17.01 -12.39 -5.89
C VAL A 205 18.46 -11.91 -5.94
N ARG A 206 18.96 -11.55 -7.12
CA ARG A 206 20.33 -11.11 -7.40
C ARG A 206 20.33 -10.17 -8.62
N CYS A 207 21.38 -9.38 -8.77
CA CYS A 207 21.68 -8.67 -10.02
C CYS A 207 22.54 -9.59 -10.91
N ASP A 208 21.89 -10.49 -11.64
CA ASP A 208 22.54 -11.46 -12.55
C ASP A 208 21.91 -11.44 -13.95
N ASP A 209 22.45 -12.25 -14.86
CA ASP A 209 21.97 -12.33 -16.24
C ASP A 209 20.48 -12.69 -16.34
N ASP A 210 19.93 -13.44 -15.37
CA ASP A 210 18.50 -13.77 -15.31
C ASP A 210 17.66 -12.53 -14.98
N ALA A 211 18.09 -11.72 -14.01
CA ALA A 211 17.44 -10.45 -13.73
C ALA A 211 17.42 -9.52 -14.95
N HIS A 212 18.55 -9.37 -15.64
CA HIS A 212 18.64 -8.57 -16.85
C HIS A 212 17.81 -9.16 -18.01
N ALA A 213 17.75 -10.49 -18.13
CA ALA A 213 16.93 -11.16 -19.13
C ALA A 213 15.43 -10.92 -18.91
N LYS A 214 14.96 -10.92 -17.66
CA LYS A 214 13.56 -10.61 -17.33
C LYS A 214 13.19 -9.17 -17.67
N VAL A 215 14.10 -8.21 -17.46
CA VAL A 215 13.89 -6.81 -17.90
C VAL A 215 13.78 -6.75 -19.43
N ARG A 216 14.70 -7.40 -20.16
CA ARG A 216 14.66 -7.46 -21.63
C ARG A 216 13.39 -8.14 -22.17
N ALA A 217 12.86 -9.13 -21.45
CA ALA A 217 11.59 -9.81 -21.76
C ALA A 217 10.34 -8.93 -21.54
N GLY A 218 10.50 -7.71 -21.03
CA GLY A 218 9.43 -6.74 -20.89
C GLY A 218 8.83 -6.61 -19.50
N ALA A 219 9.45 -7.18 -18.46
CA ALA A 219 9.04 -6.91 -17.08
C ALA A 219 9.08 -5.40 -16.81
N LYS A 220 7.93 -4.83 -16.42
CA LYS A 220 7.78 -3.38 -16.19
C LYS A 220 8.15 -2.96 -14.78
N ILE A 221 8.18 -3.92 -13.85
CA ILE A 221 8.51 -3.72 -12.44
C ILE A 221 9.36 -4.90 -12.00
N LEU A 222 10.39 -4.66 -11.20
CA LEU A 222 11.12 -5.74 -10.51
C LEU A 222 10.75 -5.78 -9.03
N ASN A 223 10.46 -6.99 -8.55
CA ASN A 223 10.32 -7.28 -7.12
C ASN A 223 11.62 -7.90 -6.59
N ILE A 224 12.34 -7.19 -5.74
CA ILE A 224 13.63 -7.65 -5.21
C ILE A 224 13.36 -8.39 -3.90
N ALA A 225 13.49 -9.71 -3.94
CA ALA A 225 13.20 -10.61 -2.81
C ALA A 225 14.45 -11.38 -2.36
N ALA A 226 15.54 -10.66 -2.07
CA ALA A 226 16.86 -11.24 -1.74
C ALA A 226 17.11 -11.44 -0.23
N GLY A 227 16.06 -11.38 0.59
CA GLY A 227 16.17 -11.48 2.06
C GLY A 227 17.06 -10.37 2.62
N LYS A 228 18.09 -10.72 3.39
CA LYS A 228 19.05 -9.76 3.98
C LYS A 228 19.84 -8.97 2.93
N ASN A 229 20.00 -9.52 1.72
CA ASN A 229 20.78 -8.88 0.66
C ASN A 229 19.92 -7.93 -0.21
N THR A 230 18.65 -7.74 0.14
CA THR A 230 17.72 -6.89 -0.63
C THR A 230 18.26 -5.46 -0.85
N PRO A 231 18.80 -4.76 0.18
CA PRO A 231 19.40 -3.44 -0.03
C PRO A 231 20.61 -3.44 -0.98
N GLN A 232 21.44 -4.49 -0.93
CA GLN A 232 22.58 -4.61 -1.84
C GLN A 232 22.12 -4.76 -3.29
N VAL A 233 21.21 -5.71 -3.55
CA VAL A 233 20.70 -6.01 -4.90
C VAL A 233 19.94 -4.82 -5.49
N LEU A 234 19.23 -4.05 -4.65
CA LEU A 234 18.57 -2.81 -5.07
C LEU A 234 19.57 -1.78 -5.60
N ARG A 235 20.69 -1.55 -4.89
CA ARG A 235 21.72 -0.59 -5.32
C ARG A 235 22.31 -1.00 -6.66
N GLU A 236 22.71 -2.26 -6.79
CA GLU A 236 23.25 -2.83 -8.05
C GLU A 236 22.26 -2.67 -9.21
N LEU A 237 20.99 -3.05 -9.03
CA LEU A 237 19.97 -2.92 -10.09
C LEU A 237 19.65 -1.46 -10.41
N ARG A 238 19.70 -0.56 -9.43
CA ARG A 238 19.42 0.87 -9.64
C ARG A 238 20.50 1.55 -10.48
N GLU A 239 21.76 1.14 -10.36
CA GLU A 239 22.86 1.60 -11.23
C GLU A 239 22.58 1.27 -12.71
N HIS A 240 22.05 0.07 -12.98
CA HIS A 240 21.72 -0.37 -14.34
C HIS A 240 20.38 0.18 -14.86
N TYR A 241 19.40 0.35 -13.97
CA TYR A 241 18.02 0.70 -14.33
C TYR A 241 17.48 1.88 -13.51
N PRO A 242 17.98 3.11 -13.73
CA PRO A 242 17.62 4.27 -12.92
C PRO A 242 16.12 4.59 -12.93
N ASN A 243 15.44 4.32 -14.05
CA ASN A 243 14.02 4.68 -14.23
C ASN A 243 13.05 3.49 -14.07
N LEU A 244 13.55 2.27 -13.86
CA LEU A 244 12.68 1.10 -13.72
C LEU A 244 12.08 1.07 -12.30
N PRO A 245 10.77 0.86 -12.14
CA PRO A 245 10.18 0.65 -10.84
C PRO A 245 10.77 -0.57 -10.15
N LEU A 246 11.41 -0.35 -9.00
CA LEU A 246 11.92 -1.41 -8.12
C LEU A 246 11.08 -1.42 -6.84
N ILE A 247 10.50 -2.57 -6.52
CA ILE A 247 9.75 -2.77 -5.28
C ILE A 247 10.42 -3.87 -4.45
N ALA A 248 10.32 -3.78 -3.13
CA ALA A 248 11.00 -4.71 -2.25
C ALA A 248 10.29 -4.86 -0.91
N PRO A 249 10.44 -6.00 -0.22
CA PRO A 249 10.03 -6.13 1.17
C PRO A 249 10.77 -5.15 2.08
N GLY A 250 10.03 -4.39 2.90
CA GLY A 250 10.62 -3.40 3.82
C GLY A 250 11.17 -3.99 5.13
N GLY A 251 10.92 -5.27 5.40
CA GLY A 251 11.26 -5.92 6.67
C GLY A 251 10.25 -5.64 7.77
N LYS A 252 10.67 -5.81 9.04
CA LYS A 252 9.80 -5.71 10.22
C LYS A 252 9.98 -4.44 11.04
N THR A 253 11.06 -3.70 10.85
CA THR A 253 11.38 -2.51 11.64
C THR A 253 11.39 -1.25 10.77
N PRO A 254 11.09 -0.07 11.34
CA PRO A 254 11.24 1.22 10.67
C PRO A 254 12.59 1.41 9.96
N GLU A 255 13.69 1.02 10.60
CA GLU A 255 15.05 1.19 10.09
C GLU A 255 15.26 0.34 8.83
N SER A 256 14.74 -0.89 8.83
CA SER A 256 14.79 -1.78 7.67
C SER A 256 14.00 -1.21 6.48
N ILE A 257 12.87 -0.55 6.76
CA ILE A 257 12.05 0.10 5.72
C ILE A 257 12.84 1.25 5.10
N ARG A 258 13.37 2.16 5.93
CA ARG A 258 14.18 3.31 5.46
C ARG A 258 15.43 2.86 4.72
N GLU A 259 16.12 1.82 5.20
CA GLU A 259 17.28 1.24 4.50
C GLU A 259 16.90 0.75 3.09
N THR A 260 15.77 0.06 2.97
CA THR A 260 15.29 -0.46 1.69
C THR A 260 14.92 0.67 0.72
N ILE A 261 14.31 1.75 1.22
CA ILE A 261 14.01 2.96 0.43
C ILE A 261 15.31 3.64 -0.01
N ALA A 262 16.25 3.86 0.92
CA ALA A 262 17.54 4.49 0.65
C ALA A 262 18.41 3.67 -0.33
N ALA A 263 18.26 2.35 -0.35
CA ALA A 263 18.88 1.47 -1.34
C ALA A 263 18.31 1.63 -2.75
N GLY A 264 17.20 2.35 -2.92
CA GLY A 264 16.61 2.69 -4.21
C GLY A 264 15.28 1.98 -4.49
N ALA A 265 14.56 1.45 -3.50
CA ALA A 265 13.20 0.97 -3.71
C ALA A 265 12.24 2.15 -3.95
N ASN A 266 11.41 2.06 -4.99
CA ASN A 266 10.33 3.02 -5.24
C ASN A 266 9.12 2.75 -4.35
N ALA A 267 8.82 1.48 -4.08
CA ALA A 267 7.69 1.13 -3.22
C ALA A 267 8.03 -0.06 -2.32
N ILE A 268 7.39 -0.10 -1.16
CA ILE A 268 7.66 -1.08 -0.12
C ILE A 268 6.52 -2.10 -0.04
N ILE A 269 6.90 -3.37 -0.07
CA ILE A 269 6.02 -4.48 0.24
C ILE A 269 6.10 -4.71 1.75
N TRP A 270 4.98 -4.59 2.43
CA TRP A 270 4.89 -4.78 3.86
C TRP A 270 3.99 -5.96 4.19
N THR A 271 4.43 -6.80 5.13
CA THR A 271 3.67 -7.97 5.55
C THR A 271 2.93 -7.64 6.84
N PRO A 272 1.59 -7.65 6.82
CA PRO A 272 0.81 -7.38 8.01
C PRO A 272 0.83 -8.53 9.01
N PRO A 273 0.52 -8.26 10.30
CA PRO A 273 0.15 -9.33 11.22
C PRO A 273 -1.05 -10.13 10.68
N SER A 274 -1.10 -11.42 10.99
CA SER A 274 -2.19 -12.28 10.55
C SER A 274 -3.51 -11.91 11.23
N ALA A 275 -4.64 -12.26 10.62
CA ALA A 275 -5.95 -12.06 11.25
C ALA A 275 -6.07 -12.76 12.61
N GLN A 276 -5.43 -13.92 12.80
CA GLN A 276 -5.40 -14.59 14.12
C GLN A 276 -4.62 -13.77 15.15
N GLN A 277 -3.50 -13.17 14.75
CA GLN A 277 -2.71 -12.31 15.63
C GLN A 277 -3.50 -11.05 16.02
N LEU A 278 -4.12 -10.39 15.04
CA LEU A 278 -5.00 -9.23 15.26
C LEU A 278 -6.15 -9.56 16.21
N GLN A 279 -6.80 -10.71 16.03
CA GLN A 279 -7.87 -11.17 16.90
C GLN A 279 -7.36 -11.46 18.32
N THR A 280 -6.19 -12.07 18.45
CA THR A 280 -5.59 -12.40 19.75
C THR A 280 -5.26 -11.13 20.54
N ASP A 281 -4.62 -10.15 19.91
CA ASP A 281 -4.32 -8.84 20.50
C ASP A 281 -5.59 -8.12 20.94
N MET A 282 -6.61 -8.03 20.08
CA MET A 282 -7.91 -7.46 20.42
C MET A 282 -8.52 -8.13 21.67
N MET A 283 -8.50 -9.47 21.72
CA MET A 283 -9.05 -10.21 22.86
C MET A 283 -8.25 -10.01 24.15
N GLN A 284 -6.93 -9.86 24.08
CA GLN A 284 -6.09 -9.53 25.24
C GLN A 284 -6.41 -8.13 25.76
N ARG A 285 -6.59 -7.14 24.88
CA ARG A 285 -6.99 -5.77 25.26
C ARG A 285 -8.34 -5.76 25.98
N TYR A 286 -9.32 -6.51 25.48
CA TYR A 286 -10.62 -6.64 26.16
C TYR A 286 -10.53 -7.30 27.55
N ARG A 287 -9.59 -8.22 27.78
CA ARG A 287 -9.38 -8.81 29.11
C ARG A 287 -8.76 -7.79 30.07
N LYS A 288 -7.70 -7.08 29.65
CA LYS A 288 -7.06 -6.01 30.45
C LYS A 288 -8.05 -4.90 30.84
N MET A 289 -8.85 -4.44 29.88
CA MET A 289 -9.90 -3.43 30.14
C MET A 289 -10.96 -3.88 31.15
N LYS A 290 -11.21 -5.18 31.29
CA LYS A 290 -12.13 -5.71 32.31
C LYS A 290 -11.49 -5.84 33.68
N GLU A 291 -10.18 -6.06 33.73
CA GLU A 291 -9.41 -6.17 34.98
C GLU A 291 -9.15 -4.79 35.63
N ASP A 292 -8.95 -3.74 34.83
CA ASP A 292 -8.60 -2.39 35.30
C ASP A 292 -9.78 -1.53 35.81
N ALA A 293 -11.01 -2.06 35.83
CA ALA A 293 -12.23 -1.48 36.42
C ALA A 293 -12.30 0.06 36.52
N THR A 294 -12.10 0.77 35.41
CA THR A 294 -12.75 2.06 35.12
C THR A 294 -13.06 2.10 33.63
N PRO A 295 -14.33 2.15 33.20
CA PRO A 295 -14.66 2.20 31.78
C PRO A 295 -14.42 3.63 31.28
N VAL A 296 -13.16 3.97 31.00
CA VAL A 296 -12.84 5.17 30.21
C VAL A 296 -12.29 4.71 28.88
N ILE A 297 -13.16 4.13 28.05
CA ILE A 297 -13.00 4.39 26.63
C ILE A 297 -13.47 5.84 26.48
N SER A 298 -12.51 6.77 26.48
CA SER A 298 -12.73 8.11 25.92
C SER A 298 -13.41 7.90 24.57
N ARG A 299 -14.56 8.55 24.35
CA ARG A 299 -15.44 8.31 23.18
C ARG A 299 -14.76 8.56 21.83
N ASP A 300 -13.54 9.09 21.84
CA ASP A 300 -12.74 9.48 20.67
C ASP A 300 -11.52 8.56 20.41
N ASP A 301 -11.15 7.70 21.36
CA ASP A 301 -9.94 6.86 21.31
C ASP A 301 -10.28 5.41 20.97
N VAL A 302 -10.63 5.15 19.72
CA VAL A 302 -10.47 3.80 19.15
C VAL A 302 -8.96 3.59 18.97
N PRO A 303 -8.32 2.66 19.71
CA PRO A 303 -6.87 2.53 19.68
C PRO A 303 -6.44 1.97 18.33
N ILE A 304 -5.58 2.73 17.63
CA ILE A 304 -4.85 2.28 16.45
C ILE A 304 -3.96 1.11 16.90
N ILE A 305 -3.93 0.03 16.12
CA ILE A 305 -3.06 -1.11 16.43
C ILE A 305 -1.61 -0.65 16.25
N ASP A 306 -0.83 -0.64 17.32
CA ASP A 306 0.63 -0.52 17.25
C ASP A 306 1.20 -1.83 16.69
N GLN A 307 1.46 -1.79 15.39
CA GLN A 307 1.79 -2.97 14.59
C GLN A 307 3.25 -3.39 14.74
N VAL A 308 4.13 -2.48 15.16
CA VAL A 308 5.56 -2.77 15.39
C VAL A 308 5.69 -3.62 16.64
N ALA A 309 5.01 -3.25 17.73
CA ALA A 309 4.96 -4.07 18.95
C ALA A 309 4.25 -5.42 18.75
N ALA A 310 3.20 -5.46 17.91
CA ALA A 310 2.48 -6.71 17.61
C ALA A 310 3.32 -7.73 16.81
N ALA A 311 4.28 -7.25 16.01
CA ALA A 311 5.18 -8.09 15.22
C ALA A 311 6.35 -8.68 16.03
N GLU A 312 6.70 -8.09 17.19
CA GLU A 312 7.77 -8.56 18.07
C GLU A 312 7.37 -9.78 18.91
N VAL A 313 6.07 -10.00 19.15
CA VAL A 313 5.59 -11.15 19.94
C VAL A 313 5.38 -12.38 19.05
N SER A 314 6.46 -12.89 18.47
CA SER A 314 6.52 -14.25 17.95
C SER A 314 6.75 -15.23 19.10
N GLN A 315 5.74 -15.44 19.95
CA GLN A 315 5.73 -16.61 20.85
C GLN A 315 5.15 -17.81 20.10
N VAL A 316 5.96 -18.41 19.24
CA VAL A 316 5.80 -19.82 18.86
C VAL A 316 6.35 -20.64 20.04
N GLU A 317 5.64 -20.63 21.16
CA GLU A 317 5.86 -21.50 22.31
C GLU A 317 4.67 -21.29 23.24
N ASN A 318 3.56 -21.98 22.97
CA ASN A 318 2.54 -22.43 23.93
C ASN A 318 1.34 -23.03 23.20
N MET A 319 1.60 -24.08 22.42
CA MET A 319 0.60 -25.11 22.16
C MET A 319 1.34 -26.43 22.38
N ASN A 320 1.37 -26.87 23.63
CA ASN A 320 1.69 -28.26 23.93
C ASN A 320 0.39 -29.06 23.72
N PRO A 321 0.28 -29.88 22.65
CA PRO A 321 -0.93 -30.63 22.35
C PRO A 321 -1.24 -31.75 23.37
N ASP A 322 -0.33 -32.00 24.32
CA ASP A 322 -0.42 -33.08 25.31
C ASP A 322 -0.90 -32.64 26.70
N VAL A 323 -1.51 -31.46 26.83
CA VAL A 323 -2.15 -31.05 28.10
C VAL A 323 -3.60 -31.57 28.12
N PRO A 324 -3.95 -32.52 29.02
CA PRO A 324 -5.32 -32.99 29.14
C PRO A 324 -6.26 -31.84 29.50
N ILE A 325 -7.36 -31.70 28.76
CA ILE A 325 -8.39 -30.70 29.06
C ILE A 325 -9.00 -31.03 30.42
N PRO A 326 -9.00 -30.12 31.40
CA PRO A 326 -9.59 -30.37 32.71
C PRO A 326 -11.07 -30.71 32.60
N ASP A 327 -11.55 -31.68 33.39
CA ASP A 327 -12.94 -32.16 33.36
C ASP A 327 -13.96 -31.03 33.58
N GLU A 328 -13.59 -30.01 34.36
CA GLU A 328 -14.41 -28.80 34.59
C GLU A 328 -14.69 -28.02 33.29
N VAL A 329 -13.75 -28.02 32.34
CA VAL A 329 -13.91 -27.36 31.03
C VAL A 329 -14.82 -28.19 30.13
N ILE A 330 -14.73 -29.52 30.21
CA ILE A 330 -15.60 -30.46 29.48
C ILE A 330 -17.05 -30.33 29.98
N GLU A 331 -17.26 -30.29 31.29
CA GLU A 331 -18.60 -30.08 31.89
C GLU A 331 -19.17 -28.70 31.57
N ARG A 332 -18.32 -27.66 31.54
CA ARG A 332 -18.75 -26.32 31.16
C ARG A 332 -19.16 -26.23 29.68
N VAL A 333 -18.48 -26.94 28.79
CA VAL A 333 -18.87 -27.00 27.37
C VAL A 333 -20.13 -27.84 27.18
N ALA A 334 -20.28 -28.95 27.92
CA ALA A 334 -21.48 -29.78 27.90
C ALA A 334 -22.73 -29.00 28.37
N SER A 335 -22.63 -28.26 29.47
CA SER A 335 -23.74 -27.45 29.99
C SER A 335 -24.12 -26.27 29.08
N ILE A 336 -23.15 -25.69 28.36
CA ILE A 336 -23.42 -24.68 27.33
C ILE A 336 -24.17 -25.32 26.15
N HIS A 337 -23.76 -26.51 25.73
CA HIS A 337 -24.41 -27.21 24.63
C HIS A 337 -25.86 -27.62 24.98
N GLU A 338 -26.10 -28.06 26.22
CA GLU A 338 -27.42 -28.43 26.70
C GLU A 338 -28.36 -27.21 26.78
N ARG A 339 -27.86 -26.07 27.27
CA ARG A 339 -28.61 -24.80 27.28
C ARG A 339 -28.92 -24.26 25.87
N VAL A 340 -28.04 -24.52 24.90
CA VAL A 340 -28.24 -24.14 23.50
C VAL A 340 -29.27 -25.05 22.82
N GLU A 341 -29.26 -26.35 23.10
CA GLU A 341 -30.26 -27.30 22.57
C GLU A 341 -31.64 -27.06 23.21
N GLU A 342 -31.73 -26.75 24.51
CA GLU A 342 -32.99 -26.30 25.15
C GLU A 342 -33.54 -25.03 24.50
N HIS A 343 -32.67 -24.06 24.20
CA HIS A 343 -33.09 -22.83 23.52
C HIS A 343 -33.56 -23.07 22.08
N ARG A 344 -33.01 -24.08 21.39
CA ARG A 344 -33.45 -24.47 20.03
C ARG A 344 -34.77 -25.22 20.08
N ALA A 345 -34.94 -26.14 21.03
CA ALA A 345 -36.19 -26.87 21.24
C ALA A 345 -37.34 -25.93 21.59
N ASN A 346 -37.12 -24.95 22.47
CA ASN A 346 -38.11 -23.92 22.83
C ASN A 346 -38.46 -22.97 21.67
N ARG A 347 -37.65 -22.94 20.60
CA ARG A 347 -37.90 -22.20 19.36
C ARG A 347 -38.44 -23.08 18.23
N GLY A 348 -38.78 -24.35 18.50
CA GLY A 348 -39.30 -25.30 17.51
C GLY A 348 -38.29 -25.69 16.42
N LEU A 349 -37.00 -25.42 16.63
CA LEU A 349 -35.94 -25.75 15.68
C LEU A 349 -35.49 -27.20 15.87
N LYS A 350 -35.28 -27.92 14.76
CA LYS A 350 -34.76 -29.30 14.79
C LYS A 350 -33.37 -29.33 15.47
N PRO A 351 -33.05 -30.41 16.23
CA PRO A 351 -31.76 -30.54 16.91
C PRO A 351 -30.61 -30.56 15.92
N SER A 352 -29.44 -30.08 16.35
CA SER A 352 -28.27 -29.99 15.48
C SER A 352 -27.68 -31.37 15.17
N LEU A 353 -27.32 -31.62 13.91
CA LEU A 353 -26.75 -32.90 13.44
C LEU A 353 -25.34 -33.21 13.99
N HIS A 354 -24.77 -32.33 14.83
CA HIS A 354 -23.45 -32.52 15.44
C HIS A 354 -23.47 -33.41 16.69
N GLY A 355 -24.64 -33.71 17.27
CA GLY A 355 -24.76 -34.54 18.49
C GLY A 355 -24.53 -36.05 18.30
N PHE A 356 -24.32 -36.54 17.07
CA PHE A 356 -24.19 -37.99 16.81
C PHE A 356 -22.78 -38.55 17.01
N PHE A 357 -21.74 -37.72 17.07
CA PHE A 357 -20.35 -38.22 17.13
C PHE A 357 -19.80 -38.45 18.54
N PHE A 358 -20.45 -37.95 19.59
CA PHE A 358 -19.97 -38.09 20.98
C PHE A 358 -20.85 -39.00 21.87
N ARG A 359 -21.70 -39.84 21.28
CA ARG A 359 -22.36 -40.91 22.04
C ARG A 359 -21.43 -42.12 22.13
N GLY A 360 -20.50 -42.05 23.08
CA GLY A 360 -19.54 -43.11 23.36
C GLY A 360 -20.20 -44.46 23.69
N LYS A 361 -19.64 -45.52 23.11
CA LYS A 361 -19.80 -46.91 23.56
C LYS A 361 -19.52 -46.98 25.06
N LYS A 362 -20.54 -47.31 25.86
CA LYS A 362 -20.31 -47.89 27.19
C LYS A 362 -19.84 -49.33 27.00
N ARG A 363 -18.70 -49.67 27.61
CA ARG A 363 -18.43 -51.02 28.11
C ARG A 363 -19.02 -51.14 29.49
#